data_AF-A0A3M1RAS7-F1
#
_entry.id   AF-A0A3M1RAS7-F1
#
_cell.length_a   1.000
_cell.length_b   1.000
_cell.length_c   1.000
_cell.angle_alpha   90.00
_cell.angle_beta   90.00
_cell.angle_gamma   90.00
#
_symmetry.space_group_name_H-M   'P 1'
#
loop_
_entity.id
_entity.type
_entity.pdbx_description
1 polymer ?
#
loop_
_entity_poly.entity_id
_entity_poly.type
_entity_poly.pdbx_seq_one_letter_code
_entity_poly.pdbx_strand_id
1 'polypeptide(L)'
;MEVAREDPVFLLAEILFLITSGGTIAYYLKMLRMTFFGADGVASEKAARAPLAMLLPMGVLAALITAIGLLPNLALERLVYPVLKGYTFDHHAAGHILTTRFFTVHGFEEVLLVTVIGVSIFTVGWRKDLLFIEIPRPLGPDYWYERIGTFLVWLAKGPFQTLDGAINRGYVKTGQGFLRATKAAMELDERIDHGYVETGHKFLEATLSAMELDERIDRTYVGAGERLIEGAGPGSETPLQGERRFRYLREPVTIFDQSTEELFREVALDVADAIKYPYAFTALLFDRIMGRAESKDLKARADEFEAMTRKFLAETPNISGISIAVFIIVGMLAIYLFTAILG
;
A
#
# COMPACT_ATOMS: atom_id res chain seq x y z
N MET A 1 33.20 18.58 30.80
CA MET A 1 32.57 18.97 29.51
C MET A 1 33.65 19.12 28.43
N GLU A 2 34.48 18.10 28.27
CA GLU A 2 35.62 18.12 27.33
C GLU A 2 35.59 16.94 26.36
N VAL A 3 34.72 15.96 26.61
CA VAL A 3 34.54 14.72 25.82
C VAL A 3 33.62 14.92 24.61
N ALA A 4 32.84 16.00 24.56
CA ALA A 4 31.91 16.27 23.44
C ALA A 4 32.55 17.05 22.27
N ARG A 5 33.85 17.36 22.35
CA ARG A 5 34.54 18.19 21.35
C ARG A 5 35.12 17.42 20.15
N GLU A 6 35.04 16.08 20.15
CA GLU A 6 35.71 15.25 19.15
C GLU A 6 34.80 14.78 17.99
N ASP A 7 33.48 14.85 18.16
CA ASP A 7 32.53 14.41 17.13
C ASP A 7 32.05 15.58 16.27
N PRO A 8 32.33 15.59 14.95
CA PRO A 8 31.98 16.71 14.06
C PRO A 8 30.48 16.97 13.97
N VAL A 9 29.65 15.96 14.25
CA VAL A 9 28.19 16.06 14.24
C VAL A 9 27.68 16.91 15.40
N PHE A 10 28.25 16.78 16.59
CA PHE A 10 27.82 17.57 17.75
C PHE A 10 28.19 19.04 17.60
N LEU A 11 29.37 19.33 17.06
CA LEU A 11 29.80 20.70 16.77
C LEU A 11 28.92 21.36 15.69
N LEU A 12 28.53 20.61 14.64
CA LEU A 12 27.59 21.10 13.63
C LEU A 12 26.22 21.41 14.25
N ALA A 13 25.71 20.52 15.10
CA ALA A 13 24.43 20.70 15.78
C ALA A 13 24.45 21.93 16.70
N GLU A 14 25.53 22.13 17.45
CA GLU A 14 25.73 23.28 18.33
C GLU A 14 25.74 24.59 17.53
N ILE A 15 26.50 24.65 16.43
CA ILE A 15 26.55 25.83 15.55
C ILE A 15 25.16 26.12 14.96
N LEU A 16 24.46 25.09 14.46
CA LEU A 16 23.11 25.25 13.92
C LEU A 16 22.13 25.76 14.98
N PHE A 17 22.19 25.22 16.20
CA PHE A 17 21.34 25.63 17.31
C PHE A 17 21.60 27.08 17.70
N LEU A 18 22.86 27.49 17.77
CA LEU A 18 23.27 28.85 18.12
C LEU A 18 22.87 29.87 17.05
N ILE A 19 23.05 29.54 15.76
CA ILE A 19 22.58 30.39 14.64
C ILE A 19 21.06 30.51 14.63
N THR A 20 20.34 29.41 14.82
CA THR A 20 18.87 29.39 14.82
C THR A 20 18.30 30.16 16.01
N SER A 21 18.91 30.02 17.19
CA SER A 21 18.54 30.78 18.38
C SER A 21 18.80 32.28 18.19
N GLY A 22 19.95 32.64 17.59
CA GLY A 22 20.24 34.04 17.23
C GLY A 22 19.24 34.60 16.22
N GLY A 23 18.89 33.82 15.19
CA GLY A 23 17.86 34.17 14.21
C GLY A 23 16.49 34.39 14.86
N THR A 24 16.16 33.63 15.89
CA THR A 24 14.92 33.80 16.68
C THR A 24 14.91 35.15 17.40
N ILE A 25 16.02 35.54 18.04
CA ILE A 25 16.15 36.88 18.65
C ILE A 25 16.04 37.97 17.58
N ALA A 26 16.70 37.80 16.42
CA ALA A 26 16.61 38.77 15.33
C ALA A 26 15.18 38.97 14.83
N TYR A 27 14.40 37.87 14.71
CA TYR A 27 12.99 37.91 14.35
C TYR A 27 12.14 38.62 15.42
N TYR A 28 12.35 38.32 16.70
CA TYR A 28 11.66 39.02 17.79
C TYR A 28 11.95 40.52 17.79
N LEU A 29 13.22 40.92 17.57
CA LEU A 29 13.59 42.34 17.46
C LEU A 29 12.92 43.01 16.26
N LYS A 30 12.87 42.35 15.10
CA LYS A 30 12.15 42.84 13.92
C LYS A 30 10.68 43.07 14.23
N MET A 31 10.02 42.07 14.81
CA MET A 31 8.60 42.15 15.16
C MET A 31 8.35 43.25 16.18
N LEU A 32 9.17 43.33 17.23
CA LEU A 32 9.03 44.35 18.27
C LEU A 32 9.22 45.77 17.71
N ARG A 33 10.22 45.96 16.85
CA ARG A 33 10.50 47.24 16.18
C ARG A 33 9.38 47.66 15.22
N MET A 34 8.85 46.72 14.43
CA MET A 34 7.83 47.00 13.40
C MET A 34 6.44 47.16 14.02
N THR A 35 6.12 46.40 15.07
CA THR A 35 4.79 46.40 15.70
C THR A 35 4.64 47.53 16.73
N PHE A 36 5.64 47.76 17.58
CA PHE A 36 5.51 48.70 18.71
C PHE A 36 6.25 50.03 18.53
N PHE A 37 7.36 50.04 17.80
CA PHE A 37 8.20 51.23 17.62
C PHE A 37 8.10 51.82 16.20
N GLY A 38 7.17 51.32 15.37
CA GLY A 38 6.90 51.83 14.03
C GLY A 38 6.35 53.26 14.06
N ALA A 39 6.32 53.93 12.90
CA ALA A 39 5.63 55.21 12.80
C ALA A 39 4.12 55.00 13.02
N ASP A 40 3.48 55.92 13.75
CA ASP A 40 2.05 55.87 14.00
C ASP A 40 1.27 55.89 12.68
N GLY A 41 0.60 54.78 12.38
CA GLY A 41 -0.31 54.71 11.24
C GLY A 41 -1.66 55.36 11.56
N VAL A 42 -2.43 55.70 10.54
CA VAL A 42 -3.82 56.22 10.65
C VAL A 42 -4.73 55.31 11.50
N ALA A 43 -4.41 54.01 11.58
CA ALA A 43 -5.12 53.05 12.42
C ALA A 43 -4.79 53.17 13.92
N SER A 44 -3.59 53.63 14.27
CA SER A 44 -3.14 53.84 15.66
C SER A 44 -3.92 54.99 16.32
N GLU A 45 -4.18 56.08 15.58
CA GLU A 45 -4.93 57.23 16.09
C GLU A 45 -6.38 56.92 16.49
N LYS A 46 -6.97 55.87 15.89
CA LYS A 46 -8.34 55.42 16.19
C LYS A 46 -8.39 54.22 17.15
N ALA A 47 -7.23 53.75 17.62
CA ALA A 47 -7.17 52.58 18.49
C ALA A 47 -7.71 52.92 19.88
N ALA A 48 -8.79 52.24 20.29
CA ALA A 48 -9.30 52.34 21.65
C ALA A 48 -8.48 51.47 22.62
N ARG A 49 -8.45 51.86 23.90
CA ARG A 49 -7.84 51.02 24.94
C ARG A 49 -8.53 49.66 25.01
N ALA A 50 -7.74 48.60 25.14
CA ALA A 50 -8.26 47.24 25.28
C ALA A 50 -9.13 47.13 26.55
N PRO A 51 -10.29 46.45 26.49
CA PRO A 51 -11.16 46.28 27.64
C PRO A 51 -10.48 45.40 28.70
N LEU A 52 -10.75 45.67 29.98
CA LEU A 52 -10.15 44.97 31.12
C LEU A 52 -10.36 43.44 31.05
N ALA A 53 -11.51 43.00 30.53
CA ALA A 53 -11.81 41.58 30.35
C ALA A 53 -10.83 40.86 29.40
N MET A 54 -10.24 41.56 28.42
CA MET A 54 -9.22 41.01 27.52
C MET A 54 -7.81 41.08 28.14
N LEU A 55 -7.53 42.12 28.92
CA LEU A 55 -6.24 42.30 29.58
C LEU A 55 -6.01 41.30 30.72
N LEU A 56 -7.06 40.89 31.41
CA LEU A 56 -6.95 40.02 32.58
C LEU A 56 -6.35 38.63 32.24
N PRO A 57 -6.83 37.89 31.23
CA PRO A 57 -6.20 36.63 30.82
C PRO A 57 -4.75 36.79 30.37
N MET A 58 -4.45 37.84 29.60
CA MET A 58 -3.09 38.11 29.10
C MET A 58 -2.13 38.44 30.25
N GLY A 59 -2.58 39.24 31.23
CA GLY A 59 -1.81 39.58 32.42
C GLY A 59 -1.55 38.37 33.31
N VAL A 60 -2.55 37.50 33.52
CA VAL A 60 -2.38 36.25 34.27
C VAL A 60 -1.37 35.33 33.59
N LEU A 61 -1.45 35.17 32.27
CA LEU A 61 -0.51 34.34 31.52
C LEU A 61 0.92 34.90 31.60
N ALA A 62 1.08 36.21 31.44
CA ALA A 62 2.39 36.86 31.57
C ALA A 62 2.97 36.67 32.99
N ALA A 63 2.15 36.87 34.03
CA ALA A 63 2.56 36.67 35.42
C ALA A 63 2.98 35.21 35.69
N LEU A 64 2.24 34.23 35.15
CA LEU A 64 2.57 32.82 35.28
C LEU A 64 3.90 32.48 34.60
N ILE A 65 4.12 32.95 33.38
CA ILE A 65 5.39 32.75 32.65
C ILE A 65 6.56 33.36 33.43
N THR A 66 6.40 34.57 33.96
CA THR A 66 7.43 35.21 34.79
C THR A 66 7.68 34.45 36.08
N ALA A 67 6.64 33.97 36.77
CA ALA A 67 6.78 33.20 38.00
C ALA A 67 7.52 31.87 37.76
N ILE A 68 7.18 31.16 36.69
CA ILE A 68 7.87 29.93 36.28
C ILE A 68 9.34 30.22 35.93
N GLY A 69 9.61 31.31 35.23
CA GLY A 69 10.99 31.70 34.86
C GLY A 69 11.86 32.11 36.06
N LEU A 70 11.28 32.74 37.08
CA LEU A 70 11.99 33.13 38.30
C LEU A 70 12.24 31.94 39.24
N LEU A 71 11.34 30.96 39.25
CA LEU A 71 11.39 29.78 40.13
C LEU A 71 11.37 28.47 39.33
N PRO A 72 12.38 28.21 38.47
CA PRO A 72 12.38 27.05 37.56
C PRO A 72 12.36 25.73 38.32
N ASN A 73 13.03 25.67 39.48
CA ASN A 73 13.08 24.47 40.33
C ASN A 73 11.68 24.03 40.77
N LEU A 74 10.80 24.98 41.10
CA LEU A 74 9.44 24.66 41.53
C LEU A 74 8.64 24.02 40.39
N ALA A 75 8.78 24.56 39.17
CA ALA A 75 8.14 23.99 37.99
C ALA A 75 8.69 22.60 37.67
N LEU A 76 9.99 22.38 37.80
CA LEU A 76 10.60 21.08 37.53
C LEU A 76 10.19 20.01 38.54
N GLU A 77 10.23 20.30 39.83
CA GLU A 77 9.86 19.35 40.87
C GLU A 77 8.37 18.98 40.84
N ARG A 78 7.51 19.98 40.63
CA ARG A 78 6.05 19.80 40.77
C ARG A 78 5.33 19.45 39.47
N LEU A 79 5.85 19.89 38.32
CA LEU A 79 5.20 19.68 37.02
C LEU A 79 5.98 18.68 36.16
N VAL A 80 7.28 18.89 35.97
CA VAL A 80 8.05 18.12 34.98
C VAL A 80 8.43 16.73 35.52
N TYR A 81 8.96 16.64 36.73
CA TYR A 81 9.40 15.39 37.35
C TYR A 81 8.31 14.31 37.47
N PRO A 82 7.07 14.60 37.95
CA PRO A 82 6.04 13.57 38.01
C PRO A 82 5.62 13.05 36.63
N VAL A 83 5.64 13.91 35.60
CA VAL A 83 5.37 13.50 34.22
C VAL A 83 6.48 12.61 33.68
N LEU A 84 7.75 12.98 33.93
CA LEU A 84 8.90 12.19 33.52
C LEU A 84 8.94 10.81 34.20
N LYS A 85 8.56 10.73 35.48
CA LYS A 85 8.45 9.47 36.21
C LYS A 85 7.30 8.59 35.70
N GLY A 86 6.24 9.20 35.18
CA GLY A 86 5.11 8.49 34.56
C GLY A 86 5.42 7.95 33.15
N TYR A 87 6.43 8.48 32.47
CA TYR A 87 6.90 8.02 31.17
C TYR A 87 8.03 6.99 31.30
N THR A 88 8.33 6.26 30.23
CA THR A 88 9.35 5.17 30.17
C THR A 88 10.81 5.65 30.29
N PHE A 89 11.06 6.84 30.84
CA PHE A 89 12.42 7.33 31.05
C PHE A 89 13.08 6.65 32.25
N ASP A 90 14.38 6.36 32.11
CA ASP A 90 15.20 5.77 33.15
C ASP A 90 15.16 6.60 34.44
N HIS A 91 14.86 5.96 35.57
CA HIS A 91 14.74 6.60 36.88
C HIS A 91 16.04 7.31 37.29
N HIS A 92 17.19 6.85 36.79
CA HIS A 92 18.49 7.45 37.08
C HIS A 92 18.71 8.78 36.34
N ALA A 93 18.18 8.93 35.12
CA ALA A 93 18.28 10.17 34.34
C ALA A 93 17.37 11.28 34.91
N ALA A 94 16.19 10.91 35.40
CA ALA A 94 15.24 11.85 36.00
C ALA A 94 15.77 12.49 37.30
N GLY A 95 16.58 11.76 38.07
CA GLY A 95 17.22 12.29 39.29
C GLY A 95 18.28 13.37 39.04
N HIS A 96 19.01 13.28 37.92
CA HIS A 96 20.03 14.28 37.54
C HIS A 96 19.44 15.63 37.11
N ILE A 97 18.18 15.65 36.65
CA ILE A 97 17.49 16.89 36.26
C ILE A 97 17.24 17.78 37.49
N LEU A 98 16.96 17.19 38.66
CA LEU A 98 16.67 17.90 39.91
C LEU A 98 17.91 18.56 40.54
N THR A 99 19.11 18.10 40.23
CA THR A 99 20.37 18.66 40.77
C THR A 99 21.00 19.70 39.84
N THR A 100 20.42 19.91 38.66
CA THR A 100 20.91 20.88 37.69
C THR A 100 20.60 22.29 38.18
N ARG A 101 21.64 23.12 38.38
CA ARG A 101 21.48 24.52 38.73
C ARG A 101 21.15 25.32 37.46
N PHE A 102 19.97 25.90 37.37
CA PHE A 102 19.53 26.70 36.21
C PHE A 102 20.27 28.04 36.11
N PHE A 103 20.53 28.67 37.24
CA PHE A 103 21.29 29.92 37.30
C PHE A 103 22.78 29.63 37.46
N THR A 104 23.43 29.23 36.38
CA THR A 104 24.89 29.11 36.31
C THR A 104 25.47 30.27 35.51
N VAL A 105 26.66 30.73 35.91
CA VAL A 105 27.38 31.80 35.20
C VAL A 105 27.63 31.43 33.73
N HIS A 106 27.92 30.15 33.48
CA HIS A 106 28.18 29.66 32.13
C HIS A 106 26.95 29.76 31.21
N GLY A 107 25.75 29.47 31.71
CA GLY A 107 24.52 29.65 30.94
C GLY A 107 24.27 31.10 30.54
N PHE A 108 24.70 32.07 31.36
CA PHE A 108 24.62 33.49 31.00
C PHE A 108 25.56 33.86 29.86
N GLU A 109 26.75 33.27 29.76
CA GLU A 109 27.69 33.51 28.67
C GLU A 109 27.11 33.04 27.33
N GLU A 110 26.49 31.86 27.30
CA GLU A 110 25.83 31.33 26.11
C GLU A 110 24.65 32.21 25.67
N VAL A 111 23.79 32.61 26.60
CA VAL A 111 22.65 33.50 26.31
C VAL A 111 23.13 34.85 25.79
N LEU A 112 24.20 35.40 26.37
CA LEU A 112 24.81 36.65 25.92
C LEU A 112 25.34 36.50 24.49
N LEU A 113 26.05 35.42 24.19
CA LEU A 113 26.58 35.14 22.85
C LEU A 113 25.46 35.05 21.80
N VAL A 114 24.41 34.28 22.08
CA VAL A 114 23.24 34.14 21.19
C VAL A 114 22.55 35.50 20.99
N THR A 115 22.45 36.31 22.04
CA THR A 115 21.87 37.67 21.97
C THR A 115 22.69 38.59 21.07
N VAL A 116 24.02 38.60 21.22
CA VAL A 116 24.92 39.40 20.38
C VAL A 116 24.78 38.99 18.91
N ILE A 117 24.70 37.69 18.63
CA ILE A 117 24.52 37.16 17.27
C ILE A 117 23.17 37.60 16.70
N GLY A 118 22.09 37.46 17.46
CA GLY A 118 20.76 37.89 17.02
C GLY A 118 20.68 39.40 16.74
N VAL A 119 21.24 40.23 17.61
CA VAL A 119 21.33 41.69 17.40
C VAL A 119 22.18 42.01 16.18
N SER A 120 23.28 41.28 15.96
CA SER A 120 24.15 41.46 14.79
C SER A 120 23.42 41.13 13.49
N ILE A 121 22.73 39.98 13.43
CA ILE A 121 21.90 39.57 12.29
C ILE A 121 20.83 40.61 12.01
N PHE A 122 20.11 41.08 13.04
CA PHE A 122 19.09 42.11 12.89
C PHE A 122 19.67 43.42 12.34
N THR A 123 20.80 43.88 12.90
CA THR A 123 21.45 45.13 12.48
C THR A 123 21.93 45.06 11.03
N VAL A 124 22.53 43.93 10.64
CA VAL A 124 22.99 43.71 9.25
C VAL A 124 21.79 43.58 8.30
N GLY A 125 20.76 42.84 8.69
CA GLY A 125 19.54 42.66 7.91
C GLY A 125 18.82 43.98 7.68
N TRP A 126 18.75 44.84 8.70
CA TRP A 126 18.16 46.17 8.60
C TRP A 126 18.96 47.10 7.69
N ARG A 127 20.30 47.15 7.83
CA ARG A 127 21.15 48.02 7.00
C ARG A 127 21.16 47.67 5.53
N LYS A 128 20.89 46.40 5.17
CA LYS A 128 20.92 45.91 3.79
C LYS A 128 19.53 45.72 3.18
N ASP A 129 18.47 46.18 3.86
CA ASP A 129 17.06 45.93 3.49
C ASP A 129 16.73 44.44 3.27
N LEU A 130 17.56 43.53 3.78
CA LEU A 130 17.43 42.08 3.64
C LEU A 130 16.15 41.56 4.31
N LEU A 131 15.61 42.33 5.26
CA LEU A 131 14.41 41.99 6.01
C LEU A 131 13.12 42.12 5.18
N PHE A 132 13.17 42.80 4.03
CA PHE A 132 12.03 42.98 3.13
C PHE A 132 12.12 42.11 1.86
N ILE A 133 13.20 41.33 1.73
CA ILE A 133 13.36 40.43 0.59
C ILE A 133 12.36 39.29 0.72
N GLU A 134 11.51 39.15 -0.30
CA GLU A 134 10.64 37.98 -0.46
C GLU A 134 11.51 36.75 -0.69
N ILE A 135 11.43 35.78 0.21
CA ILE A 135 12.13 34.50 0.04
C ILE A 135 11.63 33.87 -1.26
N PRO A 136 12.52 33.41 -2.16
CA PRO A 136 12.09 32.84 -3.43
C PRO A 136 11.20 31.62 -3.18
N ARG A 137 10.07 31.54 -3.88
CA ARG A 137 9.02 30.52 -3.69
C ARG A 137 9.52 29.08 -3.53
N PRO A 138 10.56 28.60 -4.26
CA PRO A 138 11.04 27.22 -4.13
C PRO A 138 11.61 26.85 -2.74
N LEU A 139 11.98 27.85 -1.93
CA LEU A 139 12.45 27.63 -0.56
C LEU A 139 11.29 27.53 0.45
N GLY A 140 10.08 27.92 0.06
CA GLY A 140 8.90 27.80 0.91
C GLY A 140 8.40 26.36 0.97
N PRO A 141 7.91 25.89 2.14
CA PRO A 141 7.30 24.57 2.23
C PRO A 141 6.05 24.45 1.34
N ASP A 142 5.31 25.55 1.16
CA ASP A 142 4.09 25.61 0.34
C ASP A 142 4.33 25.16 -1.10
N TYR A 143 5.45 25.57 -1.71
CA TYR A 143 5.82 25.16 -3.06
C TYR A 143 5.97 23.63 -3.17
N TRP A 144 6.59 23.00 -2.17
CA TRP A 144 6.77 21.56 -2.15
C TRP A 144 5.47 20.82 -1.87
N TYR A 145 4.61 21.35 -1.00
CA TYR A 145 3.27 20.80 -0.78
C TYR A 145 2.42 20.85 -2.05
N GLU A 146 2.41 21.98 -2.76
CA GLU A 146 1.73 22.12 -4.05
C GLU A 146 2.30 21.15 -5.09
N ARG A 147 3.63 21.01 -5.15
CA ARG A 147 4.29 20.12 -6.11
C ARG A 147 3.97 18.66 -5.84
N ILE A 148 4.02 18.23 -4.58
CA ILE A 148 3.67 16.86 -4.16
C ILE A 148 2.19 16.60 -4.40
N GLY A 149 1.31 17.54 -4.02
CA GLY A 149 -0.13 17.43 -4.27
C GLY A 149 -0.46 17.30 -5.75
N THR A 150 0.15 18.14 -6.59
CA THR A 150 -0.03 18.08 -8.05
C THR A 150 0.48 16.77 -8.63
N PHE A 151 1.63 16.28 -8.14
CA PHE A 151 2.17 14.98 -8.53
C PHE A 151 1.23 13.83 -8.15
N LEU A 152 0.68 13.83 -6.93
CA LEU A 152 -0.27 12.82 -6.48
C LEU A 152 -1.57 12.84 -7.31
N VAL A 153 -2.10 14.03 -7.61
CA VAL A 153 -3.28 14.17 -8.48
C VAL A 153 -2.99 13.69 -9.89
N TRP A 154 -1.82 14.02 -10.43
CA TRP A 154 -1.39 13.53 -11.75
C TRP A 154 -1.26 12.00 -11.76
N LEU A 155 -0.69 11.42 -10.70
CA LEU A 155 -0.50 9.98 -10.56
C LEU A 155 -1.86 9.26 -10.41
N ALA A 156 -2.80 9.84 -9.66
CA ALA A 156 -4.18 9.34 -9.56
C ALA A 156 -4.95 9.41 -10.89
N LYS A 157 -4.79 10.48 -11.66
CA LYS A 157 -5.54 10.69 -12.92
C LYS A 157 -4.91 10.01 -14.14
N GLY A 158 -3.59 9.87 -14.19
CA GLY A 158 -2.88 9.34 -15.35
C GLY A 158 -2.82 7.81 -15.34
N PRO A 159 -1.76 7.24 -14.75
CA PRO A 159 -1.49 5.81 -14.83
C PRO A 159 -2.62 4.95 -14.24
N PHE A 160 -3.23 5.37 -13.13
CA PHE A 160 -4.31 4.60 -12.51
C PHE A 160 -5.58 4.52 -13.35
N GLN A 161 -5.97 5.60 -14.05
CA GLN A 161 -7.13 5.52 -14.97
C GLN A 161 -6.83 4.66 -16.19
N THR A 162 -5.59 4.69 -16.70
CA THR A 162 -5.20 3.81 -17.81
C THR A 162 -5.17 2.33 -17.40
N LEU A 163 -4.75 2.05 -16.17
CA LEU A 163 -4.74 0.71 -15.59
C LEU A 163 -6.18 0.20 -15.41
N ASP A 164 -7.07 1.00 -14.83
CA ASP A 164 -8.48 0.64 -14.67
C ASP A 164 -9.16 0.38 -16.02
N GLY A 165 -8.88 1.23 -17.02
CA GLY A 165 -9.33 1.01 -18.40
C GLY A 165 -8.77 -0.27 -19.04
N ALA A 166 -7.53 -0.64 -18.73
CA ALA A 166 -6.92 -1.89 -19.21
C ALA A 166 -7.54 -3.12 -18.53
N ILE A 167 -7.72 -3.07 -17.22
CA ILE A 167 -8.38 -4.13 -16.43
C ILE A 167 -9.80 -4.34 -16.93
N ASN A 168 -10.57 -3.26 -17.10
CA ASN A 168 -11.95 -3.35 -17.59
C ASN A 168 -12.03 -3.96 -19.00
N ARG A 169 -11.12 -3.56 -19.91
CA ARG A 169 -11.02 -4.19 -21.25
C ARG A 169 -10.67 -5.67 -21.16
N GLY A 170 -9.75 -6.02 -20.24
CA GLY A 170 -9.41 -7.41 -19.94
C GLY A 170 -10.65 -8.20 -19.51
N TYR A 171 -11.37 -7.73 -18.48
CA TYR A 171 -12.58 -8.37 -17.98
C TYR A 171 -13.66 -8.57 -19.06
N VAL A 172 -13.95 -7.54 -19.87
CA VAL A 172 -14.95 -7.64 -20.94
C VAL A 172 -14.50 -8.66 -22.00
N LYS A 173 -13.22 -8.64 -22.39
CA LYS A 173 -12.67 -9.56 -23.40
C LYS A 173 -12.69 -11.00 -22.90
N THR A 174 -12.29 -11.24 -21.66
CA THR A 174 -12.30 -12.58 -21.04
C THR A 174 -13.74 -13.09 -20.88
N GLY A 175 -14.67 -12.23 -20.44
CA GLY A 175 -16.09 -12.59 -20.36
C GLY A 175 -16.69 -12.95 -21.73
N GLN A 176 -16.36 -12.20 -22.78
CA GLN A 176 -16.78 -12.54 -24.15
C GLN A 176 -16.15 -13.85 -24.64
N GLY A 177 -14.89 -14.11 -24.31
CA GLY A 177 -14.22 -15.38 -24.61
C GLY A 177 -14.92 -16.56 -23.95
N PHE A 178 -15.27 -16.42 -22.66
CA PHE A 178 -15.99 -17.44 -21.91
C PHE A 178 -17.38 -17.71 -22.49
N LEU A 179 -18.12 -16.67 -22.86
CA LEU A 179 -19.43 -16.82 -23.50
C LEU A 179 -19.35 -17.53 -24.87
N ARG A 180 -18.27 -17.34 -25.63
CA ARG A 180 -18.04 -18.08 -26.87
C ARG A 180 -17.72 -19.54 -26.60
N ALA A 181 -16.91 -19.82 -25.58
CA ALA A 181 -16.58 -21.18 -25.18
C ALA A 181 -17.81 -21.95 -24.69
N THR A 182 -18.66 -21.33 -23.85
CA THR A 182 -19.92 -21.96 -23.42
C THR A 182 -20.89 -22.16 -24.56
N LYS A 183 -20.97 -21.24 -25.52
CA LYS A 183 -21.79 -21.44 -26.73
C LYS A 183 -21.29 -22.61 -27.58
N ALA A 184 -19.98 -22.71 -27.77
CA ALA A 184 -19.38 -23.85 -28.47
C ALA A 184 -19.61 -25.17 -27.71
N ALA A 185 -19.60 -25.14 -26.38
CA ALA A 185 -19.93 -26.30 -25.55
C ALA A 185 -21.40 -26.71 -25.69
N MET A 186 -22.35 -25.76 -25.73
CA MET A 186 -23.77 -26.08 -25.99
C MET A 186 -23.98 -26.68 -27.38
N GLU A 187 -23.32 -26.14 -28.42
CA GLU A 187 -23.42 -26.70 -29.78
C GLU A 187 -22.80 -28.11 -29.86
N LEU A 188 -21.75 -28.39 -29.08
CA LEU A 188 -21.20 -29.73 -28.94
C LEU A 188 -22.17 -30.68 -28.23
N ASP A 189 -22.78 -30.23 -27.14
CA ASP A 189 -23.78 -30.98 -26.37
C ASP A 189 -24.98 -31.38 -27.24
N GLU A 190 -25.50 -30.43 -28.03
CA GLU A 190 -26.61 -30.68 -28.96
C GLU A 190 -26.24 -31.70 -30.05
N ARG A 191 -24.99 -31.71 -30.53
CA ARG A 191 -24.49 -32.73 -31.47
C ARG A 191 -24.32 -34.10 -30.82
N ILE A 192 -23.87 -34.13 -29.57
CA ILE A 192 -23.73 -35.37 -28.79
C ILE A 192 -25.11 -35.97 -28.57
N ASP A 193 -26.10 -35.17 -28.16
CA ASP A 193 -27.49 -35.61 -27.99
C ASP A 193 -28.08 -36.18 -29.27
N HIS A 194 -27.90 -35.48 -30.41
CA HIS A 194 -28.33 -35.99 -31.71
C HIS A 194 -27.66 -37.33 -32.06
N GLY A 195 -26.35 -37.45 -31.82
CA GLY A 195 -25.61 -38.69 -32.02
C GLY A 195 -26.06 -39.83 -31.11
N TYR A 196 -26.40 -39.53 -29.85
CA TYR A 196 -26.93 -40.49 -28.89
C TYR A 196 -28.33 -40.98 -29.30
N VAL A 197 -29.21 -40.08 -29.73
CA VAL A 197 -30.56 -40.45 -30.20
C VAL A 197 -30.48 -41.30 -31.46
N GLU A 198 -29.63 -40.94 -32.43
CA GLU A 198 -29.45 -41.71 -33.66
C GLU A 198 -28.82 -43.08 -33.39
N THR A 199 -27.83 -43.15 -32.51
CA THR A 199 -27.20 -44.42 -32.09
C THR A 199 -28.20 -45.28 -31.30
N GLY A 200 -29.02 -44.68 -30.47
CA GLY A 200 -30.11 -45.34 -29.75
C GLY A 200 -31.16 -45.94 -30.69
N HIS A 201 -31.54 -45.22 -31.76
CA HIS A 201 -32.43 -45.74 -32.79
C HIS A 201 -31.83 -46.93 -33.55
N LYS A 202 -30.57 -46.84 -33.98
CA LYS A 202 -29.86 -47.94 -34.64
C LYS A 202 -29.69 -49.15 -33.72
N PHE A 203 -29.43 -48.90 -32.44
CA PHE A 203 -29.38 -49.96 -31.44
C PHE A 203 -30.74 -50.61 -31.27
N LEU A 204 -31.82 -49.84 -31.10
CA LEU A 204 -33.19 -50.37 -31.03
C LEU A 204 -33.56 -51.18 -32.28
N GLU A 205 -33.21 -50.71 -33.48
CA GLU A 205 -33.43 -51.42 -34.73
C GLU A 205 -32.66 -52.74 -34.80
N ALA A 206 -31.39 -52.74 -34.38
CA ALA A 206 -30.58 -53.95 -34.26
C ALA A 206 -31.11 -54.88 -33.17
N THR A 207 -31.64 -54.35 -32.07
CA THR A 207 -32.21 -55.15 -30.96
C THR A 207 -33.55 -55.75 -31.36
N LEU A 208 -34.38 -55.02 -32.12
CA LEU A 208 -35.61 -55.55 -32.71
C LEU A 208 -35.32 -56.64 -33.73
N SER A 209 -34.28 -56.44 -34.55
CA SER A 209 -33.79 -57.47 -35.48
C SER A 209 -33.25 -58.70 -34.73
N ALA A 210 -32.55 -58.47 -33.61
CA ALA A 210 -32.08 -59.53 -32.74
C ALA A 210 -33.22 -60.23 -32.00
N MET A 211 -34.30 -59.52 -31.62
CA MET A 211 -35.51 -60.10 -31.06
C MET A 211 -36.27 -60.94 -32.09
N GLU A 212 -36.36 -60.51 -33.35
CA GLU A 212 -36.93 -61.34 -34.43
C GLU A 212 -36.08 -62.57 -34.72
N LEU A 213 -34.75 -62.44 -34.63
CA LEU A 213 -33.83 -63.56 -34.75
C LEU A 213 -33.97 -64.51 -33.56
N ASP A 214 -34.08 -63.99 -32.34
CA ASP A 214 -34.30 -64.75 -31.11
C ASP A 214 -35.64 -65.48 -31.17
N GLU A 215 -36.73 -64.82 -31.58
CA GLU A 215 -38.04 -65.46 -31.75
C GLU A 215 -38.04 -66.53 -32.85
N ARG A 216 -37.21 -66.39 -33.89
CA ARG A 216 -36.98 -67.47 -34.88
C ARG A 216 -36.17 -68.61 -34.30
N ILE A 217 -35.14 -68.30 -33.52
CA ILE A 217 -34.32 -69.31 -32.83
C ILE A 217 -35.19 -70.04 -31.83
N ASP A 218 -35.96 -69.35 -30.98
CA ASP A 218 -36.93 -69.90 -30.05
C ASP A 218 -37.98 -70.74 -30.76
N ARG A 219 -38.57 -70.30 -31.88
CA ARG A 219 -39.48 -71.16 -32.65
C ARG A 219 -38.79 -72.42 -33.17
N THR A 220 -37.52 -72.33 -33.54
CA THR A 220 -36.71 -73.47 -33.98
C THR A 220 -36.30 -74.36 -32.80
N TYR A 221 -36.06 -73.77 -31.63
CA TYR A 221 -35.59 -74.42 -30.41
C TYR A 221 -36.74 -75.07 -29.64
N VAL A 222 -37.91 -74.43 -29.59
CA VAL A 222 -39.19 -75.01 -29.14
C VAL A 222 -39.63 -76.09 -30.13
N GLY A 223 -39.51 -75.87 -31.45
CA GLY A 223 -39.82 -76.91 -32.43
C GLY A 223 -38.86 -78.11 -32.41
N ALA A 224 -37.61 -77.91 -32.01
CA ALA A 224 -36.63 -78.98 -31.78
C ALA A 224 -36.76 -79.58 -30.37
N GLY A 225 -37.15 -78.76 -29.40
CA GLY A 225 -37.34 -79.08 -27.99
C GLY A 225 -38.60 -79.89 -27.75
N GLU A 226 -39.73 -79.58 -28.41
CA GLU A 226 -40.96 -80.38 -28.39
C GLU A 226 -40.70 -81.79 -28.95
N ARG A 227 -39.83 -81.92 -29.96
CA ARG A 227 -39.38 -83.22 -30.49
C ARG A 227 -38.41 -83.96 -29.57
N LEU A 228 -37.71 -83.27 -28.68
CA LEU A 228 -36.80 -83.86 -27.69
C LEU A 228 -37.49 -84.15 -26.36
N ILE A 229 -38.51 -83.37 -25.97
CA ILE A 229 -39.29 -83.51 -24.73
C ILE A 229 -40.37 -84.59 -24.88
N GLU A 230 -40.83 -84.91 -26.09
CA GLU A 230 -41.53 -86.19 -26.36
C GLU A 230 -40.63 -87.43 -26.10
N GLY A 231 -39.32 -87.25 -25.90
CA GLY A 231 -38.35 -88.33 -25.68
C GLY A 231 -37.57 -88.31 -24.36
N ALA A 232 -37.66 -87.28 -23.50
CA ALA A 232 -36.84 -87.23 -22.29
C ALA A 232 -37.49 -86.39 -21.16
N GLY A 233 -37.56 -87.00 -19.97
CA GLY A 233 -38.12 -86.44 -18.73
C GLY A 233 -37.29 -85.33 -18.06
N PRO A 234 -37.71 -84.88 -16.86
CA PRO A 234 -37.43 -83.53 -16.36
C PRO A 234 -36.06 -83.39 -15.69
N GLY A 235 -35.42 -82.23 -15.86
CA GLY A 235 -34.14 -81.91 -15.22
C GLY A 235 -33.88 -80.40 -15.11
N SER A 236 -34.23 -79.88 -13.94
CA SER A 236 -33.81 -78.67 -13.21
C SER A 236 -32.79 -77.67 -13.81
N GLU A 237 -33.15 -76.40 -13.58
CA GLU A 237 -32.44 -75.13 -13.70
C GLU A 237 -31.07 -75.04 -12.99
N THR A 238 -30.21 -74.12 -13.48
CA THR A 238 -29.29 -73.34 -12.62
C THR A 238 -28.90 -72.02 -13.32
N PRO A 239 -28.85 -70.87 -12.61
CA PRO A 239 -28.62 -69.55 -13.22
C PRO A 239 -27.14 -69.14 -13.17
N LEU A 240 -26.65 -68.45 -14.21
CA LEU A 240 -25.36 -67.77 -14.19
C LEU A 240 -25.51 -66.26 -14.28
N GLN A 241 -24.96 -65.63 -13.25
CA GLN A 241 -24.76 -64.20 -13.00
C GLN A 241 -23.89 -63.52 -14.06
N GLY A 242 -24.11 -62.22 -14.26
CA GLY A 242 -23.09 -61.37 -14.89
C GLY A 242 -23.49 -59.93 -15.22
N GLU A 243 -23.76 -59.07 -14.24
CA GLU A 243 -23.67 -57.61 -14.43
C GLU A 243 -22.50 -57.02 -13.64
N ARG A 244 -21.42 -56.64 -14.34
CA ARG A 244 -20.43 -55.67 -13.85
C ARG A 244 -20.74 -54.32 -14.49
N ARG A 245 -21.32 -53.39 -13.71
CA ARG A 245 -21.55 -52.00 -14.11
C ARG A 245 -20.28 -51.14 -13.98
N PHE A 246 -19.95 -50.51 -15.10
CA PHE A 246 -19.37 -49.18 -15.34
C PHE A 246 -18.40 -48.57 -14.31
N ARG A 247 -17.12 -48.52 -14.73
CA ARG A 247 -16.06 -47.68 -14.16
C ARG A 247 -15.52 -46.76 -15.26
N TYR A 248 -16.32 -45.77 -15.71
CA TYR A 248 -15.90 -44.76 -16.69
C TYR A 248 -16.52 -43.37 -16.45
N LEU A 249 -16.65 -42.94 -15.19
CA LEU A 249 -17.13 -41.59 -14.86
C LEU A 249 -16.26 -40.89 -13.79
N ARG A 250 -14.93 -40.98 -13.92
CA ARG A 250 -13.99 -40.16 -13.16
C ARG A 250 -12.82 -39.81 -14.07
N GLU A 251 -12.93 -38.72 -14.83
CA GLU A 251 -11.81 -37.86 -15.27
C GLU A 251 -12.27 -36.71 -16.22
N PRO A 252 -13.05 -35.69 -15.77
CA PRO A 252 -13.11 -34.41 -16.49
C PRO A 252 -12.41 -33.25 -15.78
N VAL A 253 -11.76 -33.45 -14.63
CA VAL A 253 -11.30 -32.32 -13.77
C VAL A 253 -9.85 -31.89 -14.04
N THR A 254 -9.04 -32.66 -14.74
CA THR A 254 -7.60 -32.36 -14.93
C THR A 254 -7.28 -31.43 -16.10
N ILE A 255 -8.21 -31.24 -17.05
CA ILE A 255 -8.00 -30.39 -18.24
C ILE A 255 -8.12 -28.89 -17.90
N PHE A 256 -8.83 -28.54 -16.83
CA PHE A 256 -9.02 -27.14 -16.42
C PHE A 256 -7.83 -26.52 -15.69
N ASP A 257 -6.95 -27.33 -15.08
CA ASP A 257 -5.86 -26.83 -14.24
C ASP A 257 -4.73 -26.19 -15.08
N GLN A 258 -4.33 -26.84 -16.19
CA GLN A 258 -3.22 -26.37 -17.03
C GLN A 258 -3.53 -25.05 -17.76
N SER A 259 -4.77 -24.89 -18.24
CA SER A 259 -5.19 -23.66 -18.93
C SER A 259 -5.25 -22.44 -18.00
N THR A 260 -5.47 -22.69 -16.71
CA THR A 260 -5.60 -21.65 -15.69
C THR A 260 -4.22 -21.14 -15.27
N GLU A 261 -3.23 -22.02 -15.14
CA GLU A 261 -1.85 -21.64 -14.84
C GLU A 261 -1.19 -20.80 -15.94
N GLU A 262 -1.41 -21.15 -17.22
CA GLU A 262 -0.90 -20.35 -18.34
C GLU A 262 -1.50 -18.93 -18.35
N LEU A 263 -2.82 -18.83 -18.12
CA LEU A 263 -3.50 -17.54 -18.02
C LEU A 263 -2.94 -16.68 -16.89
N PHE A 264 -2.77 -17.24 -15.69
CA PHE A 264 -2.24 -16.49 -14.55
C PHE A 264 -0.80 -16.06 -14.74
N ARG A 265 0.02 -16.89 -15.41
CA ARG A 265 1.39 -16.54 -15.74
C ARG A 265 1.46 -15.36 -16.72
N GLU A 266 0.61 -15.35 -17.74
CA GLU A 266 0.55 -14.25 -18.71
C GLU A 266 0.10 -12.94 -18.04
N VAL A 267 -0.95 -12.99 -17.22
CA VAL A 267 -1.43 -11.83 -16.44
C VAL A 267 -0.36 -11.30 -15.48
N ALA A 268 0.39 -12.18 -14.79
CA ALA A 268 1.45 -11.75 -13.88
C ALA A 268 2.59 -11.04 -14.60
N LEU A 269 2.95 -11.49 -15.81
CA LEU A 269 3.97 -10.85 -16.62
C LEU A 269 3.51 -9.47 -17.12
N ASP A 270 2.26 -9.34 -17.57
CA ASP A 270 1.69 -8.06 -17.99
C ASP A 270 1.64 -7.05 -16.84
N VAL A 271 1.26 -7.50 -15.63
CA VAL A 271 1.25 -6.65 -14.43
C VAL A 271 2.66 -6.24 -14.03
N ALA A 272 3.62 -7.16 -14.07
CA ALA A 272 5.02 -6.86 -13.79
C ALA A 272 5.57 -5.82 -14.77
N ASP A 273 5.24 -5.94 -16.05
CA ASP A 273 5.63 -4.99 -17.10
C ASP A 273 5.00 -3.61 -16.91
N ALA A 274 3.76 -3.54 -16.42
CA ALA A 274 3.11 -2.28 -16.10
C ALA A 274 3.72 -1.58 -14.87
N ILE A 275 4.20 -2.34 -13.87
CA ILE A 275 4.66 -1.81 -12.58
C ILE A 275 6.18 -1.58 -12.52
N LYS A 276 6.98 -2.18 -13.43
CA LYS A 276 8.45 -2.09 -13.37
C LYS A 276 9.01 -0.66 -13.38
N TYR A 277 8.45 0.23 -14.18
CA TYR A 277 8.90 1.63 -14.26
C TYR A 277 8.47 2.46 -13.04
N PRO A 278 7.22 2.39 -12.56
CA PRO A 278 6.82 2.98 -11.28
C PRO A 278 7.71 2.54 -10.10
N TYR A 279 7.99 1.23 -9.99
CA TYR A 279 8.87 0.69 -8.95
C TYR A 279 10.31 1.22 -9.07
N ALA A 280 10.88 1.19 -10.28
CA ALA A 280 12.22 1.70 -10.52
C ALA A 280 12.35 3.19 -10.17
N PHE A 281 11.31 3.99 -10.44
CA PHE A 281 11.28 5.40 -10.10
C PHE A 281 11.24 5.63 -8.59
N THR A 282 10.37 4.92 -7.85
CA THR A 282 10.28 5.07 -6.39
C THR A 282 11.54 4.58 -5.69
N ALA A 283 12.14 3.49 -6.15
CA ALA A 283 13.42 3.00 -5.64
C ALA A 283 14.54 4.02 -5.84
N LEU A 284 14.64 4.65 -7.03
CA LEU A 284 15.62 5.70 -7.29
C LEU A 284 15.41 6.95 -6.46
N LEU A 285 14.16 7.36 -6.26
CA LEU A 285 13.83 8.49 -5.39
C LEU A 285 14.27 8.21 -3.95
N PHE A 286 14.01 6.99 -3.47
CA PHE A 286 14.40 6.55 -2.13
C PHE A 286 15.92 6.48 -1.96
N ASP A 287 16.64 5.88 -2.92
CA ASP A 287 18.11 5.81 -2.90
C ASP A 287 18.75 7.21 -2.88
N ARG A 288 18.16 8.16 -3.64
CA ARG A 288 18.61 9.56 -3.66
C ARG A 288 18.36 10.29 -2.34
N ILE A 289 17.25 10.03 -1.67
CA ILE A 289 16.95 10.59 -0.35
C ILE A 289 17.91 10.01 0.70
N MET A 290 18.22 8.72 0.61
CA MET A 290 19.07 8.01 1.58
C MET A 290 20.58 8.18 1.32
N GLY A 291 20.98 8.99 0.32
CA GLY A 291 22.38 9.21 -0.02
C GLY A 291 23.11 7.95 -0.49
N ARG A 292 22.38 6.92 -0.94
CA ARG A 292 22.98 5.68 -1.46
C ARG A 292 23.46 5.94 -2.89
N ALA A 293 24.77 5.91 -3.08
CA ALA A 293 25.44 6.29 -4.33
C ALA A 293 25.37 5.24 -5.46
N GLU A 294 24.47 4.25 -5.39
CA GLU A 294 24.25 3.35 -6.52
C GLU A 294 23.29 3.97 -7.53
N SER A 295 23.77 4.93 -8.32
CA SER A 295 22.98 5.50 -9.42
C SER A 295 22.95 4.52 -10.60
N LYS A 296 22.19 3.42 -10.47
CA LYS A 296 21.75 2.66 -11.63
C LYS A 296 20.72 3.51 -12.39
N ASP A 297 20.75 3.48 -13.72
CA ASP A 297 19.75 4.18 -14.55
C ASP A 297 18.34 3.60 -14.30
N LEU A 298 17.29 4.41 -14.52
CA LEU A 298 15.89 4.01 -14.34
C LEU A 298 15.57 2.72 -15.10
N LYS A 299 16.10 2.60 -16.31
CA LYS A 299 15.94 1.41 -17.15
C LYS A 299 16.62 0.18 -16.53
N ALA A 300 17.84 0.34 -16.02
CA ALA A 300 18.57 -0.76 -15.39
C ALA A 300 17.85 -1.30 -14.14
N ARG A 301 17.20 -0.43 -13.35
CA ARG A 301 16.37 -0.83 -12.21
C ARG A 301 15.06 -1.52 -12.65
N ALA A 302 14.44 -1.05 -13.72
CA ALA A 302 13.25 -1.69 -14.28
C ALA A 302 13.57 -3.10 -14.83
N ASP A 303 14.70 -3.26 -15.50
CA ASP A 303 15.18 -4.55 -16.03
C ASP A 303 15.56 -5.52 -14.89
N GLU A 304 16.17 -5.01 -13.81
CA GLU A 304 16.49 -5.79 -12.60
C GLU A 304 15.21 -6.31 -11.90
N PHE A 305 14.17 -5.48 -11.81
CA PHE A 305 12.86 -5.88 -11.31
C PHE A 305 12.22 -6.95 -12.21
N GLU A 306 12.21 -6.74 -13.53
CA GLU A 306 11.65 -7.71 -14.48
C GLU A 306 12.35 -9.07 -14.41
N ALA A 307 13.69 -9.07 -14.33
CA ALA A 307 14.48 -10.29 -14.18
C ALA A 307 14.16 -11.02 -12.86
N MET A 308 14.00 -10.27 -11.77
CA MET A 308 13.61 -10.82 -10.46
C MET A 308 12.22 -11.45 -10.53
N THR A 309 11.23 -10.76 -11.11
CA THR A 309 9.86 -11.27 -11.23
C THR A 309 9.78 -12.50 -12.13
N ARG A 310 10.47 -12.50 -13.28
CA ARG A 310 10.53 -13.66 -14.18
C ARG A 310 11.16 -14.88 -13.49
N LYS A 311 12.24 -14.67 -12.72
CA LYS A 311 12.88 -15.72 -11.92
C LYS A 311 11.92 -16.27 -10.86
N PHE A 312 11.23 -15.39 -10.14
CA PHE A 312 10.27 -15.79 -9.11
C PHE A 312 9.09 -16.59 -9.68
N LEU A 313 8.58 -16.20 -10.85
CA LEU A 313 7.52 -16.92 -11.56
C LEU A 313 7.99 -18.29 -12.10
N ALA A 314 9.26 -18.41 -12.47
CA ALA A 314 9.83 -19.68 -12.94
C ALA A 314 10.11 -20.67 -11.79
N GLU A 315 10.53 -20.17 -10.62
CA GLU A 315 10.87 -20.98 -9.45
C GLU A 315 9.62 -21.44 -8.67
N THR A 316 8.45 -20.84 -8.89
CA THR A 316 7.25 -21.07 -8.06
C THR A 316 5.99 -21.49 -8.86
N PRO A 317 6.03 -22.61 -9.62
CA PRO A 317 4.92 -23.01 -10.50
C PRO A 317 3.59 -23.30 -9.76
N ASN A 318 3.65 -23.95 -8.59
CA ASN A 318 2.45 -24.39 -7.84
C ASN A 318 1.80 -23.34 -6.92
N ILE A 319 2.33 -22.12 -6.83
CA ILE A 319 1.78 -21.06 -5.94
C ILE A 319 1.31 -19.84 -6.73
N SER A 320 1.24 -19.93 -8.07
CA SER A 320 0.91 -18.79 -8.93
C SER A 320 -0.50 -18.26 -8.63
N GLY A 321 -1.51 -19.12 -8.51
CA GLY A 321 -2.89 -18.70 -8.22
C GLY A 321 -3.07 -18.03 -6.85
N ILE A 322 -2.51 -18.63 -5.78
CA ILE A 322 -2.68 -18.12 -4.41
C ILE A 322 -1.81 -16.87 -4.17
N SER A 323 -0.56 -16.86 -4.66
CA SER A 323 0.34 -15.71 -4.48
C SER A 323 -0.16 -14.48 -5.24
N ILE A 324 -0.66 -14.65 -6.46
CA ILE A 324 -1.22 -13.55 -7.26
C ILE A 324 -2.52 -13.06 -6.62
N ALA A 325 -3.41 -13.94 -6.16
CA ALA A 325 -4.61 -13.54 -5.43
C ALA A 325 -4.26 -12.75 -4.16
N VAL A 326 -3.28 -13.20 -3.38
CA VAL A 326 -2.79 -12.47 -2.19
C VAL A 326 -2.17 -11.12 -2.59
N PHE A 327 -1.41 -11.05 -3.68
CA PHE A 327 -0.81 -9.80 -4.14
C PHE A 327 -1.86 -8.79 -4.63
N ILE A 328 -2.91 -9.26 -5.34
CA ILE A 328 -4.05 -8.45 -5.75
C ILE A 328 -4.85 -7.99 -4.54
N ILE A 329 -5.12 -8.88 -3.58
CA ILE A 329 -5.86 -8.54 -2.35
C ILE A 329 -5.08 -7.51 -1.52
N VAL A 330 -3.78 -7.71 -1.30
CA VAL A 330 -2.92 -6.77 -0.56
C VAL A 330 -2.80 -5.44 -1.31
N GLY A 331 -2.67 -5.48 -2.64
CA GLY A 331 -2.66 -4.28 -3.48
C GLY A 331 -3.97 -3.49 -3.41
N MET A 332 -5.12 -4.17 -3.51
CA MET A 332 -6.44 -3.55 -3.34
C MET A 332 -6.64 -2.99 -1.93
N LEU A 333 -6.19 -3.70 -0.89
CA LEU A 333 -6.30 -3.24 0.49
C LEU A 333 -5.43 -2.01 0.76
N ALA A 334 -4.22 -1.97 0.17
CA ALA A 334 -3.34 -0.82 0.23
C ALA A 334 -3.95 0.39 -0.49
N ILE A 335 -4.53 0.19 -1.68
CA ILE A 335 -5.24 1.25 -2.41
C ILE A 335 -6.42 1.77 -1.59
N TYR A 336 -7.23 0.88 -1.00
CA TYR A 336 -8.40 1.23 -0.18
C TYR A 336 -8.02 2.00 1.10
N LEU A 337 -6.97 1.58 1.80
CA LEU A 337 -6.44 2.31 2.96
C LEU A 337 -5.92 3.69 2.56
N PHE A 338 -5.28 3.80 1.40
CA PHE A 338 -4.76 5.07 0.91
C PHE A 338 -5.88 6.04 0.52
N THR A 339 -6.96 5.57 -0.13
CA THR A 339 -8.14 6.39 -0.42
C THR A 339 -8.92 6.76 0.84
N ALA A 340 -9.02 5.88 1.85
CA ALA A 340 -9.71 6.16 3.10
C ALA A 340 -8.98 7.17 4.02
N ILE A 341 -7.67 7.31 3.87
CA ILE A 341 -6.87 8.31 4.62
C ILE A 341 -6.90 9.68 3.93
N LEU A 342 -7.17 9.72 2.62
CA LEU A 342 -7.15 10.95 1.80
C LEU A 342 -8.53 11.56 1.53
N GLY A 343 -9.62 10.87 1.86
CA GLY A 343 -11.00 11.37 1.74
C GLY A 343 -11.59 11.78 3.08
#